data_AF-A0A1I8HXW1-F1
#
_entry.id   AF-A0A1I8HXW1-F1
#
_cell.length_a   1.000
_cell.length_b   1.000
_cell.length_c   1.000
_cell.angle_alpha   90.00
_cell.angle_beta   90.00
_cell.angle_gamma   90.00
#
_symmetry.space_group_name_H-M   'P 1'
#
loop_
_entity.id
_entity.type
_entity.pdbx_description
1 polymer ?
#
loop_
_entity_poly.entity_id
_entity_poly.type
_entity_poly.pdbx_seq_one_letter_code
_entity_poly.pdbx_strand_id
1 'polypeptide(L)'
;VHQNSELRSLHRKYWDAYDPTLISECLFAIANIFSMLKLVNIFTINPHLGPLQISLGRMLNDILKFLFVVVLVICSFACGFNQLYWFYAYQRNKYCQDNKFYFGITGTDLDKYSYCVTRGRTFSNLFEITQSLYWSAYGLIDLSNTDLEYEHSFTEFIGNGRLFNGLVDLSSFDNVESLLSLSFSHLAP
;
A
#
# COMPACT_ATOMS: atom_id res chain seq x y z
N VAL A 1 -31.11 -12.08 21.86
CA VAL A 1 -29.81 -11.38 22.11
C VAL A 1 -28.72 -12.35 22.58
N HIS A 2 -29.01 -13.31 23.48
CA HIS A 2 -28.02 -14.28 23.98
C HIS A 2 -27.39 -15.24 22.94
N GLN A 3 -28.02 -15.46 21.77
CA GLN A 3 -27.47 -16.37 20.76
C GLN A 3 -26.31 -15.78 19.95
N ASN A 4 -26.28 -14.43 19.80
CA ASN A 4 -25.21 -13.73 19.06
C ASN A 4 -23.91 -13.60 19.87
N SER A 5 -23.97 -13.66 21.20
CA SER A 5 -22.78 -13.68 22.07
C SER A 5 -22.07 -15.03 22.06
N GLU A 6 -22.83 -16.13 22.05
CA GLU A 6 -22.29 -17.49 21.95
C GLU A 6 -21.70 -17.78 20.55
N LEU A 7 -22.30 -17.25 19.48
CA LEU A 7 -21.72 -17.38 18.12
C LEU A 7 -20.41 -16.60 17.96
N ARG A 8 -20.25 -15.46 18.65
CA ARG A 8 -18.98 -14.72 18.71
C ARG A 8 -17.88 -15.53 19.38
N SER A 9 -18.16 -16.34 20.40
CA SER A 9 -17.14 -17.18 21.03
C SER A 9 -16.77 -18.43 20.22
N LEU A 10 -17.61 -18.84 19.25
CA LEU A 10 -17.46 -20.11 18.51
C LEU A 10 -16.73 -20.00 17.15
N HIS A 11 -16.78 -18.87 16.43
CA HIS A 11 -16.21 -18.80 15.08
C HIS A 11 -15.69 -17.41 14.66
N ARG A 12 -14.43 -17.35 14.21
CA ARG A 12 -13.69 -16.11 13.86
C ARG A 12 -14.37 -15.26 12.78
N LYS A 13 -15.21 -15.87 11.93
CA LYS A 13 -15.95 -15.19 10.86
C LYS A 13 -16.92 -14.12 11.36
N TYR A 14 -17.41 -14.23 12.61
CA TYR A 14 -18.40 -13.32 13.18
C TYR A 14 -17.77 -12.22 14.05
N TRP A 15 -16.45 -12.16 14.10
CA TRP A 15 -15.73 -11.14 14.85
C TRP A 15 -15.78 -9.83 14.08
N ASP A 16 -15.91 -8.74 14.82
CA ASP A 16 -15.82 -7.40 14.25
C ASP A 16 -14.37 -7.14 13.81
N ALA A 17 -14.20 -6.29 12.79
CA ALA A 17 -12.89 -5.97 12.24
C ALA A 17 -11.96 -5.32 13.29
N TYR A 18 -12.54 -4.69 14.31
CA TYR A 18 -11.84 -4.03 15.41
C TYR A 18 -11.92 -4.79 16.74
N ASP A 19 -12.23 -6.10 16.72
CA ASP A 19 -12.24 -6.89 17.95
C ASP A 19 -10.83 -6.91 18.60
N PRO A 20 -10.76 -6.70 19.93
CA PRO A 20 -9.49 -6.52 20.63
C PRO A 20 -8.57 -7.75 20.52
N THR A 21 -9.14 -8.94 20.37
CA THR A 21 -8.37 -10.18 20.18
C THR A 21 -7.58 -10.15 18.86
N LEU A 22 -8.19 -9.76 17.73
CA LEU A 22 -7.48 -9.63 16.43
C LEU A 22 -6.35 -8.61 16.55
N ILE A 23 -6.64 -7.46 17.15
CA ILE A 23 -5.65 -6.39 17.33
C ILE A 23 -4.47 -6.90 18.16
N SER A 24 -4.74 -7.65 19.24
CA SER A 24 -3.69 -8.22 20.10
C SER A 24 -2.81 -9.25 19.35
N GLU A 25 -3.40 -10.09 18.49
CA GLU A 25 -2.66 -11.06 17.67
C GLU A 25 -1.78 -10.34 16.63
N CYS A 26 -2.29 -9.30 15.97
CA CYS A 26 -1.51 -8.48 15.04
C CYS A 26 -0.33 -7.77 15.74
N LEU A 27 -0.58 -7.16 16.90
CA LEU A 27 0.47 -6.52 17.70
C LEU A 27 1.51 -7.54 18.19
N PHE A 28 1.09 -8.74 18.56
CA PHE A 28 2.00 -9.81 18.95
C PHE A 28 2.90 -10.25 17.79
N ALA A 29 2.36 -10.38 16.58
CA ALA A 29 3.14 -10.67 15.38
C ALA A 29 4.18 -9.56 15.09
N ILE A 30 3.77 -8.29 15.17
CA ILE A 30 4.67 -7.14 15.00
C ILE A 30 5.78 -7.14 16.07
N ALA A 31 5.43 -7.42 17.33
CA ALA A 31 6.39 -7.52 18.43
C ALA A 31 7.42 -8.64 18.20
N ASN A 32 6.99 -9.79 17.67
CA ASN A 32 7.90 -10.89 17.34
C ASN A 32 8.87 -10.51 16.21
N ILE A 33 8.40 -9.79 15.19
CA ILE A 33 9.26 -9.25 14.13
C ILE A 33 10.32 -8.31 14.72
N PHE A 34 9.90 -7.35 15.56
CA PHE A 34 10.86 -6.45 16.22
C PHE A 34 11.83 -7.17 17.16
N SER A 35 11.38 -8.23 17.83
CA SER A 35 12.23 -9.09 18.66
C SER A 35 13.32 -9.76 17.82
N MET A 36 12.98 -10.27 16.63
CA MET A 36 13.95 -10.86 15.70
C MET A 36 14.87 -9.80 15.07
N LEU A 37 14.38 -8.60 14.79
CA LEU A 37 15.23 -7.48 14.32
C LEU A 37 16.32 -7.12 15.35
N LYS A 38 16.06 -7.26 16.65
CA LYS A 38 17.09 -7.05 17.68
C LYS A 38 18.26 -8.04 17.58
N LEU A 39 18.07 -9.22 16.99
CA LEU A 39 19.17 -10.17 16.77
C LEU A 39 20.19 -9.64 15.75
N VAL A 40 19.79 -8.74 14.84
CA VAL A 40 20.75 -8.04 13.95
C VAL A 40 21.76 -7.25 14.77
N ASN A 41 21.39 -6.77 15.96
CA ASN A 41 22.29 -6.07 16.86
C ASN A 41 23.28 -6.98 17.62
N ILE A 42 23.10 -8.30 17.60
CA ILE A 42 24.09 -9.23 18.16
C ILE A 42 25.33 -9.34 17.24
N PHE A 43 25.19 -9.02 15.95
CA PHE A 43 26.34 -8.98 15.03
C PHE A 43 27.37 -7.89 15.39
N THR A 44 27.02 -6.88 16.21
CA THR A 44 28.00 -5.90 16.75
C THR A 44 29.07 -6.54 17.62
N ILE A 45 28.79 -7.69 18.23
CA ILE A 45 29.64 -8.32 19.24
C ILE A 45 30.87 -8.95 18.59
N ASN A 46 30.80 -9.26 17.29
CA ASN A 46 31.96 -9.75 16.55
C ASN A 46 32.90 -8.57 16.20
N PRO A 47 34.18 -8.60 16.61
CA PRO A 47 35.14 -7.53 16.37
C PRO A 47 35.38 -7.22 14.88
N HIS A 48 35.07 -8.14 13.96
CA HIS A 48 35.12 -7.89 12.51
C HIS A 48 33.86 -7.26 11.93
N LEU A 49 32.69 -7.43 12.57
CA LEU A 49 31.39 -6.98 12.06
C LEU A 49 30.88 -5.71 12.76
N GLY A 50 31.44 -5.34 13.91
CA GLY A 50 31.12 -4.11 14.64
C GLY A 50 31.26 -2.82 13.79
N PRO A 51 32.36 -2.63 13.04
CA PRO A 51 32.51 -1.46 12.15
C PRO A 51 31.45 -1.41 11.04
N LEU A 52 31.09 -2.57 10.47
CA LEU A 52 30.03 -2.71 9.46
C LEU A 52 28.65 -2.32 10.02
N GLN A 53 28.39 -2.77 11.25
CA GLN A 53 27.41 -2.27 12.21
C GLN A 53 27.09 -0.77 12.10
N ILE A 54 28.10 -0.02 12.52
CA ILE A 54 28.02 1.43 12.74
C ILE A 54 27.84 2.15 11.41
N SER A 55 28.51 1.67 10.35
CA SER A 55 28.34 2.18 8.99
C SER A 55 26.91 1.99 8.48
N LEU A 56 26.31 0.80 8.70
CA LEU A 56 24.93 0.49 8.30
C LEU A 56 23.91 1.37 9.03
N GLY A 57 24.10 1.61 10.33
CA GLY A 57 23.23 2.51 11.11
C GLY A 57 23.24 3.96 10.61
N ARG A 58 24.39 4.46 10.15
CA ARG A 58 24.50 5.81 9.56
C ARG A 58 23.86 5.88 8.18
N MET A 59 24.07 4.87 7.33
CA MET A 59 23.40 4.76 6.02
C MET A 59 21.88 4.71 6.16
N LEU A 60 21.34 3.96 7.13
CA LEU A 60 19.90 3.89 7.38
C LEU A 60 19.28 5.26 7.68
N ASN A 61 19.96 6.12 8.43
CA ASN A 61 19.47 7.46 8.73
C ASN A 61 19.39 8.34 7.46
N ASP A 62 20.35 8.19 6.54
CA ASP A 62 20.33 8.92 5.28
C ASP A 62 19.25 8.36 4.32
N ILE A 63 19.01 7.05 4.33
CA ILE A 63 17.88 6.42 3.62
C ILE A 63 16.53 6.90 4.16
N LEU A 64 16.37 7.03 5.48
CA LEU A 64 15.11 7.51 6.08
C LEU A 64 14.78 8.95 5.66
N LYS A 65 15.78 9.83 5.54
CA LYS A 65 15.58 11.20 5.03
C LYS A 65 15.12 11.18 3.56
N PHE A 66 15.73 10.32 2.75
CA PHE A 66 15.33 10.14 1.35
C PHE A 66 13.89 9.57 1.24
N LEU A 67 13.55 8.58 2.07
CA LEU A 67 12.22 8.00 2.14
C LEU A 67 11.15 9.03 2.48
N PHE A 68 11.45 9.99 3.36
CA PHE A 68 10.52 11.08 3.67
C PHE A 68 10.19 11.93 2.44
N VAL A 69 11.18 12.26 1.61
CA VAL A 69 10.97 13.00 0.35
C VAL A 69 10.13 12.17 -0.62
N VAL A 70 10.41 10.87 -0.75
CA VAL A 70 9.63 9.97 -1.62
C VAL A 70 8.17 9.90 -1.17
N VAL A 71 7.89 9.80 0.12
CA VAL A 71 6.51 9.81 0.65
C VAL A 71 5.80 11.11 0.31
N LEU A 72 6.46 12.27 0.43
CA LEU A 72 5.88 13.56 0.04
C LEU A 72 5.56 13.62 -1.46
N VAL A 73 6.44 13.08 -2.31
CA VAL A 73 6.19 12.97 -3.75
C VAL A 73 4.96 12.09 -4.01
N ILE A 74 4.89 10.89 -3.43
CA ILE A 74 3.73 10.00 -3.56
C ILE A 74 2.44 10.69 -3.09
N CYS A 75 2.46 11.41 -1.96
CA CYS A 75 1.30 12.15 -1.48
C CYS A 75 0.86 13.25 -2.45
N SER A 76 1.79 13.99 -3.05
CA SER A 76 1.48 15.02 -4.05
C SER A 76 0.80 14.43 -5.30
N PHE A 77 1.31 13.31 -5.80
CA PHE A 77 0.67 12.56 -6.89
C PHE A 77 -0.69 11.99 -6.46
N ALA A 78 -0.80 11.42 -5.26
CA ALA A 78 -2.07 10.90 -4.76
C ALA A 78 -3.16 11.98 -4.72
N CYS A 79 -2.84 13.21 -4.30
CA CYS A 79 -3.77 14.34 -4.34
C CYS A 79 -4.16 14.72 -5.78
N GLY A 80 -3.21 14.74 -6.72
CA GLY A 80 -3.50 15.01 -8.14
C GLY A 80 -4.39 13.94 -8.78
N PHE A 81 -4.11 12.67 -8.52
CA PHE A 81 -4.94 11.55 -8.95
C PHE A 81 -6.32 11.58 -8.29
N ASN A 82 -6.39 11.92 -7.00
CA ASN A 82 -7.67 12.08 -6.31
C ASN A 82 -8.55 13.12 -7.00
N GLN A 83 -7.97 14.26 -7.40
CA GLN A 83 -8.71 15.29 -8.15
C GLN A 83 -9.17 14.80 -9.53
N LEU A 84 -8.32 14.06 -10.25
CA LEU A 84 -8.64 13.51 -11.58
C LEU A 84 -9.74 12.45 -11.52
N TYR A 85 -9.68 11.57 -10.53
CA TYR A 85 -10.57 10.41 -10.40
C TYR A 85 -11.81 10.64 -9.56
N TRP A 86 -11.92 11.77 -8.85
CA TRP A 86 -13.05 12.06 -7.95
C TRP A 86 -14.41 11.91 -8.65
N PHE A 87 -14.54 12.41 -9.87
CA PHE A 87 -15.78 12.31 -10.65
C PHE A 87 -16.14 10.85 -11.00
N TYR A 88 -15.17 10.06 -11.45
CA TYR A 88 -15.37 8.66 -11.80
C TYR A 88 -15.61 7.79 -10.56
N ALA A 89 -14.92 8.06 -9.46
CA ALA A 89 -15.14 7.40 -8.17
C ALA A 89 -16.55 7.67 -7.63
N TYR A 90 -17.04 8.91 -7.78
CA TYR A 90 -18.40 9.27 -7.39
C TYR A 90 -19.46 8.51 -8.21
N GLN A 91 -19.29 8.43 -9.54
CA GLN A 91 -20.19 7.65 -10.39
C GLN A 91 -20.17 6.15 -10.05
N ARG A 92 -18.97 5.58 -9.85
CA ARG A 92 -18.80 4.18 -9.45
C ARG A 92 -19.44 3.87 -8.11
N ASN A 93 -19.32 4.79 -7.13
CA ASN A 93 -19.95 4.64 -5.83
C ASN A 93 -21.48 4.64 -5.94
N LYS A 94 -22.06 5.53 -6.77
CA LYS A 94 -23.52 5.51 -7.06
C LYS A 94 -23.95 4.20 -7.70
N TYR A 95 -23.21 3.73 -8.71
CA TYR A 95 -23.48 2.47 -9.39
C TYR A 95 -23.53 1.28 -8.41
N CYS A 96 -22.66 1.28 -7.40
CA CYS A 96 -22.60 0.25 -6.37
C CYS A 96 -23.60 0.45 -5.20
N GLN A 97 -24.08 1.67 -4.95
CA GLN A 97 -25.05 1.97 -3.89
C GLN A 97 -26.50 1.63 -4.27
N ASP A 98 -26.86 1.70 -5.55
CA ASP A 98 -28.25 1.47 -6.01
C ASP A 98 -28.73 0.01 -5.88
N ASN A 99 -27.88 -0.91 -5.41
CA ASN A 99 -28.22 -2.32 -5.26
C ASN A 99 -28.92 -2.60 -3.93
N LYS A 100 -30.26 -2.54 -3.94
CA LYS A 100 -31.06 -3.33 -2.97
C LYS A 100 -30.89 -4.80 -3.34
N PHE A 101 -29.98 -5.47 -2.65
CA PHE A 101 -29.74 -6.91 -2.79
C PHE A 101 -30.99 -7.69 -2.34
N TYR A 102 -31.88 -8.00 -3.27
CA TYR A 102 -32.96 -8.95 -3.02
C TYR A 102 -32.41 -10.37 -3.21
N PHE A 103 -32.79 -11.27 -2.29
CA PHE A 103 -32.36 -12.65 -2.28
C PHE A 103 -32.91 -13.40 -3.51
N GLY A 104 -32.05 -13.60 -4.51
CA GLY A 104 -32.36 -14.30 -5.76
C GLY A 104 -31.50 -13.79 -6.93
N ILE A 105 -30.23 -14.20 -7.01
CA ILE A 105 -29.28 -13.63 -7.99
C ILE A 105 -29.44 -14.32 -9.35
N THR A 106 -29.77 -13.54 -10.39
CA THR A 106 -29.59 -13.89 -11.80
C THR A 106 -28.34 -13.21 -12.38
N GLY A 107 -27.70 -13.83 -13.39
CA GLY A 107 -26.31 -13.58 -13.83
C GLY A 107 -25.79 -12.14 -13.82
N THR A 108 -26.53 -11.18 -14.39
CA THR A 108 -26.08 -9.77 -14.51
C THR A 108 -25.88 -9.05 -13.17
N ASP A 109 -26.56 -9.50 -12.11
CA ASP A 109 -26.39 -8.94 -10.76
C ASP A 109 -25.14 -9.48 -10.05
N LEU A 110 -24.69 -10.69 -10.44
CA LEU A 110 -23.47 -11.31 -9.93
C LEU A 110 -22.23 -10.58 -10.47
N ASP A 111 -22.25 -10.22 -11.76
CA ASP A 111 -21.16 -9.46 -12.41
C ASP A 111 -21.03 -8.05 -11.81
N LYS A 112 -22.16 -7.40 -11.52
CA LYS A 112 -22.20 -6.10 -10.83
C LYS A 112 -21.66 -6.20 -9.41
N TYR A 113 -22.01 -7.25 -8.67
CA TYR A 113 -21.48 -7.50 -7.33
C TYR A 113 -19.95 -7.72 -7.37
N SER A 114 -19.47 -8.56 -8.28
CA SER A 114 -18.04 -8.83 -8.48
C SER A 114 -17.27 -7.54 -8.81
N TYR A 115 -17.81 -6.70 -9.70
CA TYR A 115 -17.22 -5.40 -10.03
C TYR A 115 -17.12 -4.47 -8.81
N CYS A 116 -18.18 -4.35 -8.02
CA CYS A 116 -18.21 -3.45 -6.86
C CYS A 116 -17.30 -3.91 -5.71
N VAL A 117 -17.18 -5.22 -5.49
CA VAL A 117 -16.28 -5.77 -4.46
C VAL A 117 -14.81 -5.62 -4.87
N THR A 118 -14.49 -5.84 -6.15
CA THR A 118 -13.10 -5.92 -6.62
C THR A 118 -12.55 -4.56 -7.07
N ARG A 119 -13.32 -3.76 -7.81
CA ARG A 119 -12.92 -2.45 -8.35
C ARG A 119 -13.60 -1.24 -7.71
N GLY A 120 -14.74 -1.45 -7.02
CA GLY A 120 -15.54 -0.34 -6.49
C GLY A 120 -14.79 0.57 -5.52
N ARG A 121 -13.80 0.03 -4.80
CA ARG A 121 -13.02 0.77 -3.78
C ARG A 121 -11.73 1.40 -4.30
N THR A 122 -11.22 0.94 -5.45
CA THR A 122 -9.97 1.45 -6.01
C THR A 122 -10.11 2.94 -6.32
N PHE A 123 -9.10 3.74 -5.97
CA PHE A 123 -9.07 5.20 -6.17
C PHE A 123 -10.26 6.00 -5.58
N SER A 124 -10.98 5.44 -4.59
CA SER A 124 -12.11 6.13 -3.95
C SER A 124 -11.68 7.10 -2.84
N ASN A 125 -10.62 6.73 -2.12
CA ASN A 125 -10.06 7.49 -1.01
C ASN A 125 -8.59 7.78 -1.29
N LEU A 126 -8.08 8.88 -0.73
CA LEU A 126 -6.67 9.25 -0.83
C LEU A 126 -5.73 8.10 -0.39
N PHE A 127 -6.10 7.39 0.68
CA PHE A 127 -5.31 6.27 1.19
C PHE A 127 -5.24 5.08 0.24
N GLU A 128 -6.33 4.77 -0.46
CA GLU A 128 -6.34 3.72 -1.49
C GLU A 128 -5.48 4.13 -2.68
N ILE A 129 -5.57 5.40 -3.10
CA ILE A 129 -4.74 5.97 -4.18
C ILE A 129 -3.26 5.88 -3.80
N THR A 130 -2.89 6.23 -2.57
CA THR A 130 -1.51 6.13 -2.08
C THR A 130 -0.99 4.70 -2.07
N GLN A 131 -1.80 3.72 -1.61
CA GLN A 131 -1.41 2.31 -1.64
C GLN A 131 -1.24 1.80 -3.08
N SER A 132 -2.15 2.15 -3.98
CA SER A 132 -2.04 1.78 -5.40
C SER A 132 -0.79 2.39 -6.05
N LEU A 133 -0.49 3.66 -5.78
CA LEU A 133 0.73 4.31 -6.27
C LEU A 133 2.00 3.67 -5.69
N TYR A 134 1.99 3.29 -4.42
CA TYR A 134 3.12 2.58 -3.79
C TYR A 134 3.41 1.24 -4.49
N TRP A 135 2.39 0.42 -4.74
CA TRP A 135 2.59 -0.86 -5.44
C TRP A 135 2.90 -0.68 -6.93
N SER A 136 2.38 0.39 -7.54
CA SER A 136 2.71 0.78 -8.92
C SER A 136 4.19 1.10 -9.10
N ALA A 137 4.84 1.70 -8.10
CA ALA A 137 6.28 2.00 -8.13
C ALA A 137 7.16 0.75 -8.24
N TYR A 138 6.66 -0.44 -7.88
CA TYR A 138 7.39 -1.70 -8.08
C TYR A 138 6.96 -2.45 -9.34
N GLY A 139 6.02 -1.90 -10.12
CA GLY A 139 5.43 -2.56 -11.29
C GLY A 139 4.36 -3.59 -10.97
N LEU A 140 3.85 -3.65 -9.73
CA LEU A 140 2.85 -4.64 -9.29
C LEU A 140 1.39 -4.17 -9.45
N ILE A 141 1.10 -3.22 -10.35
CA ILE A 141 -0.27 -2.73 -10.56
C ILE A 141 -0.93 -3.40 -11.77
N ASP A 142 -2.11 -4.00 -11.56
CA ASP A 142 -2.96 -4.45 -12.66
C ASP A 142 -3.59 -3.25 -13.37
N LEU A 143 -3.18 -3.01 -14.63
CA LEU A 143 -3.72 -1.94 -15.49
C LEU A 143 -5.23 -2.05 -15.72
N SER A 144 -5.80 -3.23 -15.49
CA SER A 144 -7.24 -3.41 -15.63
C SER A 144 -8.04 -2.56 -14.62
N ASN A 145 -7.45 -2.23 -13.46
CA ASN A 145 -8.14 -1.45 -12.43
C ASN A 145 -8.24 0.04 -12.72
N THR A 146 -7.50 0.54 -13.72
CA THR A 146 -7.50 1.94 -14.18
C THR A 146 -8.40 2.18 -15.39
N ASP A 147 -8.94 1.12 -16.01
CA ASP A 147 -9.85 1.21 -17.14
C ASP A 147 -11.12 1.98 -16.76
N LEU A 148 -11.43 2.99 -17.56
CA LEU A 148 -12.60 3.84 -17.40
C LEU A 148 -13.74 3.32 -18.29
N GLU A 149 -14.97 3.48 -17.81
CA GLU A 149 -16.18 3.14 -18.60
C GLU A 149 -16.35 4.07 -19.82
N TYR A 150 -15.71 5.24 -19.78
CA TYR A 150 -15.66 6.19 -20.88
C TYR A 150 -14.26 6.19 -21.52
N GLU A 151 -14.20 6.07 -22.85
CA GLU A 151 -12.97 6.12 -23.63
C GLU A 151 -12.35 7.52 -23.60
N HIS A 152 -11.59 7.80 -22.54
CA HIS A 152 -10.78 9.01 -22.41
C HIS A 152 -9.31 8.65 -22.41
N SER A 153 -8.74 8.55 -23.62
CA SER A 153 -7.35 8.15 -23.84
C SER A 153 -6.33 8.95 -23.04
N PHE A 154 -6.57 10.25 -22.83
CA PHE A 154 -5.69 11.09 -22.03
C PHE A 154 -5.79 10.80 -20.51
N THR A 155 -7.00 10.63 -19.99
CA THR A 155 -7.23 10.29 -18.57
C THR A 155 -6.68 8.91 -18.25
N GLU A 156 -6.86 7.96 -19.17
CA GLU A 156 -6.33 6.60 -19.05
C GLU A 156 -4.81 6.57 -19.13
N PHE A 157 -4.19 7.39 -19.99
CA PHE A 157 -2.73 7.51 -20.05
C PHE A 157 -2.13 8.00 -18.73
N ILE A 158 -2.71 9.05 -18.14
CA ILE A 158 -2.31 9.55 -16.81
C ILE A 158 -2.63 8.49 -15.74
N GLY A 159 -3.81 7.87 -15.86
CA GLY A 159 -4.35 6.84 -14.98
C GLY A 159 -3.51 5.59 -14.82
N ASN A 160 -3.00 5.09 -15.94
CA ASN A 160 -2.09 3.95 -16.00
C ASN A 160 -0.75 4.22 -15.30
N GLY A 161 -0.54 5.43 -14.76
CA GLY A 161 0.59 5.73 -13.89
C GLY A 161 1.93 5.67 -14.59
N ARG A 162 1.97 5.59 -15.94
CA ARG A 162 3.20 5.45 -16.72
C ARG A 162 4.17 6.61 -16.49
N LEU A 163 3.63 7.82 -16.30
CA LEU A 163 4.43 9.00 -15.97
C LEU A 163 4.96 8.97 -14.53
N PHE A 164 4.17 8.47 -13.57
CA PHE A 164 4.59 8.30 -12.19
C PHE A 164 5.65 7.20 -12.04
N ASN A 165 5.43 6.01 -12.62
CA ASN A 165 6.38 4.91 -12.58
C ASN A 165 7.70 5.29 -13.25
N GLY A 166 7.66 5.96 -14.42
CA GLY A 166 8.88 6.45 -15.06
C GLY A 166 9.66 7.46 -14.20
N LEU A 167 8.97 8.36 -13.48
CA LEU A 167 9.63 9.30 -12.57
C LEU A 167 10.19 8.61 -11.33
N VAL A 168 9.46 7.66 -10.74
CA VAL A 168 9.89 6.97 -9.51
C VAL A 168 11.01 5.97 -9.79
N ASP A 169 10.97 5.21 -10.87
CA ASP A 169 12.03 4.27 -11.25
C ASP A 169 13.35 5.00 -11.50
N LEU A 170 13.34 6.06 -12.31
CA LEU A 170 14.54 6.84 -12.64
C LEU A 170 15.08 7.65 -11.45
N SER A 171 14.22 8.11 -10.55
CA SER A 171 14.65 8.97 -9.44
C SER A 171 14.85 8.24 -8.12
N SER A 172 14.34 7.03 -7.94
CA SER A 172 14.44 6.33 -6.65
C SER A 172 15.51 5.26 -6.68
N PHE A 173 15.56 4.41 -7.71
CA PHE A 173 16.56 3.34 -7.77
C PHE A 173 17.99 3.89 -7.96
N ASP A 174 18.18 4.74 -8.98
CA ASP A 174 19.51 5.31 -9.28
C ASP A 174 20.02 6.21 -8.15
N ASN A 175 19.14 6.99 -7.51
CA ASN A 175 19.53 7.85 -6.40
C ASN A 175 19.79 7.06 -5.11
N VAL A 176 19.04 5.97 -4.84
CA VAL A 176 19.32 5.11 -3.68
C VAL A 176 20.62 4.34 -3.87
N GLU A 177 20.88 3.80 -5.05
CA GLU A 177 22.16 3.15 -5.38
C GLU A 177 23.33 4.13 -5.30
N SER A 178 23.15 5.35 -5.81
CA SER A 178 24.14 6.43 -5.72
C SER A 178 24.38 6.87 -4.27
N LEU A 179 23.33 7.00 -3.45
CA LEU A 179 23.44 7.36 -2.03
C LEU A 179 24.12 6.26 -1.21
N LEU A 180 23.80 4.98 -1.48
CA LEU A 180 24.45 3.84 -0.84
C LEU A 180 25.93 3.76 -1.21
N SER A 181 26.28 3.96 -2.49
CA SER A 181 27.68 3.95 -2.95
C SER A 181 28.49 5.17 -2.46
N LEU A 182 27.89 6.36 -2.38
CA LEU A 182 28.50 7.55 -1.75
C LEU A 182 28.70 7.39 -0.25
N SER A 183 27.69 6.87 0.46
CA SER A 183 27.81 6.65 1.91
C SER A 183 28.86 5.59 2.20
N PHE A 184 28.93 4.52 1.40
CA PHE A 184 29.94 3.47 1.53
C PHE A 184 31.35 3.99 1.23
N SER A 185 31.53 4.82 0.20
CA SER A 185 32.83 5.41 -0.13
C SER A 185 33.32 6.44 0.89
N HIS A 186 32.41 7.15 1.59
CA HIS A 186 32.78 8.08 2.65
C HIS A 186 33.08 7.40 4.00
N LEU A 187 32.64 6.15 4.17
CA LEU A 187 32.85 5.31 5.36
C LEU A 187 34.02 4.32 5.21
N ALA A 188 34.48 4.06 3.98
CA ALA A 188 35.69 3.28 3.70
C ALA A 188 36.94 4.17 3.85
N PRO A 189 37.99 3.73 4.57
CA PRO A 189 39.25 4.47 4.68
C PRO A 189 40.01 4.56 3.34
#